data_AF-X1TTU8-F1
#
_entry.id   AF-X1TTU8-F1
#
_cell.length_a   1.000
_cell.length_b   1.000
_cell.length_c   1.000
_cell.angle_alpha   90.00
_cell.angle_beta   90.00
_cell.angle_gamma   90.00
#
_symmetry.space_group_name_H-M   'P 1'
#
loop_
_entity.id
_entity.type
_entity.pdbx_description
1 polymer ?
#
loop_
_entity_poly.entity_id
_entity_poly.type
_entity_poly.pdbx_seq_one_letter_code
_entity_poly.pdbx_strand_id
1 'polypeptide(L)'
;MKKKLLSVLLVLVLVLSFSLVTVVPVVAAPPEEISIDVIQSQTRYYPDGTEMHTVAPFQTTFELTPTGKTLHGEMSYSPDVTDLRGEKYILVYDKKADEWKLNLGVIHYTSPYSGLTIQEHWEGFLKLDADLNLMEGEFTQHAYVVGNPAPNYPWAVPVAGEGLWYLGFSVYTYTPVE
;
A
#
# COMPACT_ATOMS: atom_id res chain seq x y z
N MET A 1 40.67 -47.34 1.10
CA MET A 1 40.86 -45.87 1.10
C MET A 1 39.82 -45.11 0.28
N LYS A 2 39.48 -45.51 -0.95
CA LYS A 2 38.56 -44.74 -1.85
C LYS A 2 37.16 -44.45 -1.27
N LYS A 3 36.53 -45.39 -0.54
CA LYS A 3 35.19 -45.18 0.04
C LYS A 3 35.13 -44.11 1.14
N LYS A 4 36.15 -44.04 2.01
CA LYS A 4 36.24 -43.03 3.09
C LYS A 4 36.41 -41.61 2.53
N LEU A 5 37.18 -41.47 1.44
CA LEU A 5 37.39 -40.19 0.77
C LEU A 5 36.09 -39.66 0.14
N LEU A 6 35.31 -40.55 -0.48
CA LEU A 6 34.02 -40.20 -1.11
C LEU A 6 32.97 -39.75 -0.08
N SER A 7 32.90 -40.42 1.07
CA SER A 7 31.98 -40.06 2.15
C SER A 7 32.32 -38.71 2.78
N VAL A 8 33.61 -38.40 2.97
CA VAL A 8 34.05 -37.10 3.49
C VAL A 8 33.73 -35.98 2.51
N LEU A 9 33.95 -36.21 1.20
CA LEU A 9 33.62 -35.22 0.17
C LEU A 9 32.12 -34.91 0.13
N LEU A 10 31.26 -35.94 0.24
CA LEU A 10 29.81 -35.78 0.23
C LEU A 10 29.32 -34.97 1.45
N VAL A 11 29.86 -35.25 2.63
CA VAL A 11 29.54 -34.51 3.86
C VAL A 11 29.99 -33.06 3.74
N LEU A 12 31.17 -32.79 3.16
CA LEU A 12 31.64 -31.42 2.95
C LEU A 12 30.73 -30.64 1.99
N VAL A 13 30.29 -31.26 0.89
CA VAL A 13 29.36 -30.64 -0.06
C VAL A 13 28.00 -30.37 0.57
N LEU A 14 27.49 -31.31 1.38
CA LEU A 14 26.23 -31.14 2.13
C LEU A 14 26.33 -30.00 3.13
N VAL A 15 27.41 -29.91 3.91
CA VAL A 15 27.65 -28.82 4.85
C VAL A 15 27.79 -27.48 4.12
N LEU A 16 28.55 -27.42 3.02
CA LEU A 16 28.67 -26.18 2.22
C LEU A 16 27.32 -25.73 1.65
N SER A 17 26.50 -26.67 1.17
CA SER A 17 25.18 -26.38 0.63
C SER A 17 24.21 -25.87 1.70
N PHE A 18 24.28 -26.43 2.91
CA PHE A 18 23.50 -25.93 4.04
C PHE A 18 23.93 -24.52 4.46
N SER A 19 25.24 -24.25 4.48
CA SER A 19 25.78 -22.92 4.79
C SER A 19 25.41 -21.88 3.74
N LEU A 20 25.40 -22.24 2.45
CA LEU A 20 24.98 -21.35 1.37
C LEU A 20 23.49 -21.02 1.47
N VAL A 21 22.64 -21.98 1.81
CA VAL A 21 21.19 -21.75 1.95
C VAL A 21 20.85 -20.87 3.16
N THR A 22 21.64 -20.93 4.24
CA THR A 22 21.40 -20.11 5.44
C THR A 22 22.05 -18.73 5.42
N VAL A 23 23.15 -18.54 4.68
CA VAL A 23 23.92 -17.27 4.68
C VAL A 23 23.49 -16.33 3.55
N VAL A 24 23.00 -16.83 2.41
CA VAL A 24 22.60 -15.98 1.27
C VAL A 24 21.50 -14.95 1.59
N PRO A 25 20.47 -15.21 2.43
CA PRO A 25 19.48 -14.17 2.74
C PRO A 25 20.04 -13.03 3.60
N VAL A 26 21.20 -13.19 4.24
CA VAL A 26 21.75 -12.23 5.21
C VAL A 26 22.68 -11.19 4.55
N VAL A 27 23.10 -11.41 3.29
CA VAL A 27 24.11 -10.57 2.60
C VAL A 27 23.55 -9.87 1.35
N ALA A 28 22.28 -10.07 1.01
CA ALA A 28 21.65 -9.22 0.00
C ALA A 28 21.52 -7.81 0.58
N ALA A 29 22.07 -6.80 -0.12
CA ALA A 29 21.83 -5.42 0.21
C ALA A 29 20.31 -5.18 0.28
N PRO A 30 19.82 -4.34 1.22
CA PRO A 30 18.41 -3.98 1.23
C PRO A 30 18.02 -3.45 -0.16
N PRO A 31 16.81 -3.76 -0.65
CA PRO A 31 16.40 -3.26 -1.95
C PRO A 31 16.45 -1.73 -1.96
N GLU A 32 16.95 -1.17 -3.07
CA GLU A 32 17.07 0.27 -3.25
C GLU A 32 15.68 0.89 -3.44
N GLU A 33 15.40 1.98 -2.73
CA GLU A 33 14.15 2.73 -2.85
C GLU A 33 14.11 3.48 -4.18
N ILE A 34 12.93 3.52 -4.79
CA ILE A 34 12.64 4.32 -5.99
C ILE A 34 11.60 5.38 -5.64
N SER A 35 11.77 6.56 -6.21
CA SER A 35 10.86 7.68 -6.05
C SER A 35 10.16 7.94 -7.38
N ILE A 36 8.82 7.94 -7.39
CA ILE A 36 8.02 8.25 -8.58
C ILE A 36 7.25 9.54 -8.31
N ASP A 37 7.68 10.62 -8.95
CA ASP A 37 6.96 11.90 -8.89
C ASP A 37 5.71 11.86 -9.76
N VAL A 38 4.60 12.37 -9.22
CA VAL A 38 3.27 12.29 -9.84
C VAL A 38 2.48 13.57 -9.58
N ILE A 39 1.53 13.89 -10.47
CA ILE A 39 0.47 14.83 -10.17
C ILE A 39 -0.73 14.03 -9.62
N GLN A 40 -1.11 14.32 -8.38
CA GLN A 40 -2.27 13.73 -7.73
C GLN A 40 -3.45 14.69 -7.79
N SER A 41 -4.63 14.18 -8.14
CA SER A 41 -5.93 14.83 -7.91
C SER A 41 -6.79 13.94 -7.02
N GLN A 42 -7.68 14.55 -6.23
CA GLN A 42 -8.58 13.81 -5.36
C GLN A 42 -9.99 14.41 -5.42
N THR A 43 -10.99 13.54 -5.58
CA THR A 43 -12.40 13.90 -5.39
C THR A 43 -13.02 13.03 -4.31
N ARG A 44 -13.67 13.67 -3.33
CA ARG A 44 -14.36 13.01 -2.21
C ARG A 44 -15.86 13.02 -2.45
N TYR A 45 -16.50 11.92 -2.09
CA TYR A 45 -17.93 11.68 -2.24
C TYR A 45 -18.57 11.30 -0.90
N TYR A 46 -19.82 11.69 -0.74
CA TYR A 46 -20.70 11.21 0.32
C TYR A 46 -21.07 9.73 0.11
N PRO A 47 -21.65 9.05 1.13
CA PRO A 47 -22.12 7.68 0.99
C PRO A 47 -23.11 7.44 -0.16
N ASP A 48 -23.86 8.47 -0.57
CA ASP A 48 -24.83 8.41 -1.67
C ASP A 48 -24.20 8.67 -3.06
N GLY A 49 -22.89 8.92 -3.13
CA GLY A 49 -22.17 9.23 -4.36
C GLY A 49 -22.20 10.70 -4.77
N THR A 50 -22.83 11.59 -3.99
CA THR A 50 -22.77 13.03 -4.24
C THR A 50 -21.36 13.55 -3.96
N GLU A 51 -20.80 14.36 -4.87
CA GLU A 51 -19.50 15.00 -4.66
C GLU A 51 -19.54 15.93 -3.44
N MET A 52 -18.55 15.79 -2.56
CA MET A 52 -18.36 16.60 -1.37
C MET A 52 -17.33 17.70 -1.61
N HIS A 53 -16.16 17.34 -2.15
CA HIS A 53 -15.03 18.25 -2.33
C HIS A 53 -14.04 17.67 -3.32
N THR A 54 -13.42 18.53 -4.13
CA THR A 54 -12.29 18.18 -5.00
C THR A 54 -11.06 18.98 -4.59
N VAL A 55 -9.95 18.29 -4.38
CA VAL A 55 -8.64 18.87 -4.13
C VAL A 55 -7.99 19.17 -5.49
N ALA A 56 -7.49 20.40 -5.65
CA ALA A 56 -6.80 20.79 -6.87
C ALA A 56 -5.56 19.91 -7.10
N PRO A 57 -5.18 19.64 -8.36
CA PRO A 57 -4.01 18.82 -8.67
C PRO A 57 -2.73 19.39 -8.03
N PHE A 58 -1.91 18.54 -7.44
CA PHE A 58 -0.61 18.92 -6.88
C PHE A 58 0.42 17.81 -7.07
N GLN A 59 1.70 18.18 -7.09
CA GLN A 59 2.79 17.23 -7.21
C GLN A 59 3.05 16.52 -5.87
N THR A 60 3.21 15.21 -5.92
CA THR A 60 3.61 14.35 -4.80
C THR A 60 4.53 13.24 -5.30
N THR A 61 5.00 12.38 -4.41
CA THR A 61 5.99 11.34 -4.71
C THR A 61 5.57 10.03 -4.07
N PHE A 62 5.61 8.94 -4.83
CA PHE A 62 5.56 7.60 -4.28
C PHE A 62 6.98 7.13 -3.96
N GLU A 63 7.25 6.91 -2.69
CA GLU A 63 8.47 6.22 -2.25
C GLU A 63 8.19 4.73 -2.17
N LEU A 64 8.85 3.95 -3.03
CA LEU A 64 8.60 2.53 -3.20
C LEU A 64 9.88 1.72 -3.06
N THR A 65 9.82 0.59 -2.36
CA THR A 65 10.92 -0.38 -2.30
C THR A 65 10.58 -1.60 -3.18
N PRO A 66 11.26 -1.83 -4.31
CA PRO A 66 11.04 -3.00 -5.15
C PRO A 66 11.56 -4.27 -4.49
N THR A 67 10.73 -5.32 -4.39
CA THR A 67 11.14 -6.64 -3.89
C THR A 67 10.61 -7.73 -4.81
N GLY A 68 11.45 -8.21 -5.73
CA GLY A 68 11.05 -9.22 -6.71
C GLY A 68 10.02 -8.68 -7.70
N LYS A 69 8.75 -9.04 -7.55
CA LYS A 69 7.63 -8.59 -8.41
C LYS A 69 6.58 -7.77 -7.66
N THR A 70 6.98 -7.18 -6.55
CA THR A 70 6.15 -6.30 -5.74
C THR A 70 6.88 -4.99 -5.51
N LEU A 71 6.11 -3.92 -5.40
CA LEU A 71 6.58 -2.62 -4.91
C LEU A 71 5.97 -2.42 -3.53
N HIS A 72 6.78 -2.09 -2.54
CA HIS A 72 6.32 -1.84 -1.18
C HIS A 72 6.27 -0.33 -0.95
N GLY A 73 5.17 0.17 -0.39
CA GLY A 73 5.04 1.58 -0.05
C GLY A 73 4.32 1.78 1.27
N GLU A 74 4.19 3.04 1.67
CA GLU A 74 3.54 3.44 2.91
C GLU A 74 2.59 4.61 2.66
N MET A 75 1.36 4.53 3.19
CA MET A 75 0.40 5.62 3.13
C MET A 75 0.77 6.69 4.16
N SER A 76 0.77 7.95 3.73
CA SER A 76 0.97 9.10 4.60
C SER A 76 -0.28 9.99 4.61
N TYR A 77 -0.44 10.77 5.68
CA TYR A 77 -1.60 11.63 5.90
C TYR A 77 -1.14 13.06 6.20
N SER A 78 -1.90 14.04 5.73
CA SER A 78 -1.68 15.45 6.04
C SER A 78 -3.02 16.10 6.43
N PRO A 79 -3.19 16.59 7.66
CA PRO A 79 -2.23 16.52 8.77
C PRO A 79 -1.97 15.08 9.24
N ASP A 80 -0.89 14.89 9.97
CA ASP A 80 -0.56 13.61 10.61
C ASP A 80 -1.71 13.12 11.50
N VAL A 81 -1.92 11.81 11.49
CA VAL A 81 -2.94 11.13 12.30
C VAL A 81 -2.26 10.37 13.45
N THR A 82 -3.00 10.13 14.54
CA THR A 82 -2.46 9.35 15.68
C THR A 82 -2.97 7.92 15.66
N ASP A 83 -2.27 7.02 16.35
CA ASP A 83 -2.62 5.59 16.43
C ASP A 83 -2.74 4.91 15.06
N LEU A 84 -1.94 5.37 14.08
CA LEU A 84 -1.87 4.84 12.73
C LEU A 84 -1.36 3.39 12.75
N ARG A 85 -2.05 2.53 12.00
CA ARG A 85 -1.69 1.12 11.82
C ARG A 85 -2.26 0.59 10.51
N GLY A 86 -1.45 -0.20 9.83
CA GLY A 86 -1.82 -0.86 8.57
C GLY A 86 -1.49 -0.03 7.33
N GLU A 87 -0.72 1.05 7.48
CA GLU A 87 -0.31 2.02 6.47
C GLU A 87 0.55 1.45 5.34
N LYS A 88 1.23 0.31 5.59
CA LYS A 88 2.09 -0.34 4.61
C LYS A 88 1.27 -1.09 3.58
N TYR A 89 1.52 -0.82 2.31
CA TYR A 89 0.88 -1.49 1.19
C TYR A 89 1.90 -2.17 0.29
N ILE A 90 1.41 -3.08 -0.54
CA ILE A 90 2.16 -3.62 -1.67
C ILE A 90 1.40 -3.41 -2.96
N LEU A 91 2.13 -3.14 -4.03
CA LEU A 91 1.62 -3.20 -5.39
C LEU A 91 2.12 -4.50 -6.02
N VAL A 92 1.20 -5.30 -6.55
CA VAL A 92 1.51 -6.58 -7.20
C VAL A 92 1.27 -6.44 -8.69
N TYR A 93 2.27 -6.78 -9.51
CA TYR A 93 2.11 -6.70 -10.96
C TYR A 93 1.14 -7.77 -11.48
N ASP A 94 0.02 -7.33 -12.07
CA ASP A 94 -0.93 -8.14 -12.81
C ASP A 94 -0.63 -8.08 -14.31
N LYS A 95 -0.02 -9.16 -14.81
CA LYS A 95 0.34 -9.31 -16.22
C LYS A 95 -0.86 -9.27 -17.18
N LYS A 96 -2.08 -9.60 -16.73
CA LYS A 96 -3.25 -9.61 -17.63
C LYS A 96 -3.76 -8.20 -17.91
N ALA A 97 -3.75 -7.34 -16.89
CA ALA A 97 -4.14 -5.94 -17.00
C ALA A 97 -2.98 -5.03 -17.42
N ASP A 98 -1.73 -5.51 -17.28
CA ASP A 98 -0.51 -4.72 -17.43
C ASP A 98 -0.45 -3.55 -16.44
N GLU A 99 -0.79 -3.85 -15.18
CA GLU A 99 -0.97 -2.88 -14.10
C GLU A 99 -0.42 -3.42 -12.78
N TRP A 100 0.01 -2.51 -11.91
CA TRP A 100 0.42 -2.78 -10.54
C TRP A 100 -0.78 -2.58 -9.61
N LYS A 101 -1.38 -3.67 -9.13
CA LYS A 101 -2.60 -3.65 -8.32
C LYS A 101 -2.29 -3.41 -6.85
N LEU A 102 -3.00 -2.47 -6.24
CA LEU A 102 -2.90 -2.18 -4.82
C LEU A 102 -3.42 -3.36 -4.00
N ASN A 103 -2.59 -3.81 -3.07
CA ASN A 103 -2.95 -4.78 -2.06
C ASN A 103 -2.57 -4.18 -0.70
N LEU A 104 -3.59 -3.68 -0.04
CA LEU A 104 -3.52 -3.06 1.26
C LEU A 104 -4.55 -3.73 2.15
N GLY A 105 -4.16 -3.97 3.40
CA GLY A 105 -5.11 -4.36 4.42
C GLY A 105 -6.02 -3.20 4.80
N VAL A 106 -6.46 -3.22 6.05
CA VAL A 106 -7.29 -2.16 6.61
C VAL A 106 -6.41 -1.19 7.38
N ILE A 107 -6.45 0.08 7.01
CA ILE A 107 -5.79 1.15 7.78
C ILE A 107 -6.71 1.57 8.92
N HIS A 108 -6.15 1.79 10.11
CA HIS A 108 -6.85 2.46 11.19
C HIS A 108 -6.02 3.61 11.75
N TYR A 109 -6.69 4.68 12.15
CA TYR A 109 -6.09 5.80 12.88
C TYR A 109 -7.15 6.57 13.67
N THR A 110 -6.72 7.47 14.54
CA THR A 110 -7.60 8.41 15.24
C THR A 110 -7.64 9.72 14.46
N SER A 111 -8.84 10.15 14.04
CA SER A 111 -9.01 11.39 13.27
C SER A 111 -8.61 12.62 14.10
N PRO A 112 -7.75 13.50 13.60
CA PRO A 112 -7.39 14.74 14.30
C PRO A 112 -8.56 15.74 14.37
N TYR A 113 -9.61 15.55 13.58
CA TYR A 113 -10.77 16.44 13.53
C TYR A 113 -11.89 16.03 14.49
N SER A 114 -12.09 14.73 14.70
CA SER A 114 -13.21 14.19 15.49
C SER A 114 -12.79 13.46 16.75
N GLY A 115 -11.52 13.04 16.86
CA GLY A 115 -11.04 12.13 17.90
C GLY A 115 -11.61 10.71 17.78
N LEU A 116 -12.33 10.40 16.71
CA LEU A 116 -12.92 9.08 16.46
C LEU A 116 -11.96 8.21 15.66
N THR A 117 -12.01 6.89 15.89
CA THR A 117 -11.25 5.93 15.09
C THR A 117 -11.85 5.84 13.69
N ILE A 118 -11.00 6.09 12.69
CA ILE A 118 -11.29 5.90 11.28
C ILE A 118 -10.72 4.56 10.85
N GLN A 119 -11.44 3.90 9.97
CA GLN A 119 -11.04 2.70 9.28
C GLN A 119 -11.11 2.96 7.78
N GLU A 120 -10.07 2.61 7.04
CA GLU A 120 -10.01 2.81 5.59
C GLU A 120 -9.69 1.51 4.86
N HIS A 121 -10.34 1.36 3.71
CA HIS A 121 -10.10 0.29 2.75
C HIS A 121 -9.71 0.95 1.44
N TRP A 122 -8.64 0.44 0.84
CA TRP A 122 -8.08 1.01 -0.36
C TRP A 122 -8.01 -0.04 -1.46
N GLU A 123 -8.36 0.36 -2.66
CA GLU A 123 -8.22 -0.44 -3.87
C GLU A 123 -7.75 0.43 -5.04
N GLY A 124 -7.24 -0.20 -6.09
CA GLY A 124 -6.86 0.51 -7.31
C GLY A 124 -5.58 -0.02 -7.93
N PHE A 125 -4.93 0.80 -8.73
CA PHE A 125 -3.78 0.42 -9.53
C PHE A 125 -2.88 1.59 -9.91
N LEU A 126 -1.63 1.27 -10.21
CA LEU A 126 -0.73 2.12 -10.98
C LEU A 126 -0.34 1.42 -12.27
N LYS A 127 -0.22 2.16 -13.36
CA LYS A 127 0.37 1.69 -14.61
C LYS A 127 1.71 2.36 -14.79
N LEU A 128 2.76 1.55 -14.86
CA LEU A 128 4.14 2.01 -14.94
C LEU A 128 4.77 1.52 -16.25
N ASP A 129 5.68 2.30 -16.81
CA ASP A 129 6.48 1.87 -17.96
C ASP A 129 7.60 0.89 -17.55
N ALA A 130 8.45 0.51 -18.51
CA ALA A 130 9.54 -0.42 -18.29
C ALA A 130 10.63 0.11 -17.32
N ASP A 131 10.72 1.43 -17.18
CA ASP A 131 11.65 2.13 -16.30
C ASP A 131 10.99 2.54 -14.97
N LEU A 132 9.78 2.04 -14.71
CA LEU A 132 8.94 2.32 -13.53
C LEU A 132 8.46 3.77 -13.40
N ASN A 133 8.41 4.52 -14.50
CA ASN A 133 7.75 5.83 -14.51
C ASN A 133 6.23 5.65 -14.55
N LEU A 134 5.50 6.51 -13.85
CA LEU A 134 4.04 6.51 -13.90
C LEU A 134 3.56 6.86 -15.32
N MET A 135 2.56 6.11 -15.80
CA MET A 135 1.77 6.43 -16.99
C MET A 135 0.39 6.97 -16.60
N GLU A 136 -0.29 6.26 -15.71
CA GLU A 136 -1.60 6.60 -15.14
C GLU A 136 -1.81 5.78 -13.87
N GLY A 137 -2.68 6.24 -12.97
CA GLY A 137 -3.06 5.48 -11.80
C GLY A 137 -4.34 5.98 -11.19
N GLU A 138 -5.03 5.10 -10.47
CA GLU A 138 -6.24 5.42 -9.73
C GLU A 138 -6.29 4.59 -8.45
N PHE A 139 -6.50 5.25 -7.31
CA PHE A 139 -6.84 4.60 -6.05
C PHE A 139 -8.21 5.08 -5.55
N THR A 140 -8.99 4.17 -4.99
CA THR A 140 -10.22 4.48 -4.28
C THR A 140 -10.07 4.15 -2.80
N GLN A 141 -10.36 5.12 -1.94
CA GLN A 141 -10.35 5.02 -0.49
C GLN A 141 -11.79 5.02 0.02
N HIS A 142 -12.24 3.93 0.64
CA HIS A 142 -13.50 3.88 1.37
C HIS A 142 -13.24 4.14 2.85
N ALA A 143 -13.88 5.17 3.41
CA ALA A 143 -13.67 5.58 4.80
C ALA A 143 -14.88 5.22 5.68
N TYR A 144 -14.59 4.72 6.88
CA TYR A 144 -15.56 4.34 7.89
C TYR A 144 -15.16 4.93 9.24
N VAL A 145 -16.13 5.20 10.10
CA VAL A 145 -15.89 5.54 11.50
C VAL A 145 -16.38 4.42 12.41
N VAL A 146 -15.58 4.10 13.42
CA VAL A 146 -15.92 3.11 14.44
C VAL A 146 -16.73 3.77 15.54
N GLY A 147 -17.87 3.18 15.92
CA GLY A 147 -18.71 3.68 17.01
C GLY A 147 -19.71 4.75 16.56
N ASN A 148 -20.06 5.68 17.46
CA ASN A 148 -21.08 6.69 17.17
C ASN A 148 -20.49 7.87 16.36
N PRO A 149 -20.96 8.14 15.12
CA PRO A 149 -20.44 9.23 14.30
C PRO A 149 -20.85 10.62 14.78
N ALA A 150 -21.92 10.74 15.57
CA ALA A 150 -22.49 12.03 15.95
C ALA A 150 -21.66 12.73 17.05
N PRO A 151 -21.53 14.07 17.00
CA PRO A 151 -22.08 14.99 16.00
C PRO A 151 -21.15 15.21 14.78
N ASN A 152 -19.99 14.57 14.73
CA ASN A 152 -18.90 14.92 13.81
C ASN A 152 -19.15 14.48 12.36
N TYR A 153 -19.90 13.39 12.14
CA TYR A 153 -20.21 12.87 10.81
C TYR A 153 -21.73 12.60 10.65
N PRO A 154 -22.57 13.66 10.61
CA PRO A 154 -24.04 13.50 10.59
C PRO A 154 -24.59 12.85 9.31
N TRP A 155 -23.78 12.75 8.26
CA TRP A 155 -24.13 12.10 6.98
C TRP A 155 -23.72 10.62 6.92
N ALA A 156 -23.07 10.09 7.96
CA ALA A 156 -22.57 8.72 7.93
C ALA A 156 -23.72 7.69 7.91
N VAL A 157 -23.54 6.59 7.19
CA VAL A 157 -24.55 5.53 7.02
C VAL A 157 -24.11 4.28 7.79
N PRO A 158 -24.95 3.68 8.64
CA PRO A 158 -24.54 2.52 9.43
C PRO A 158 -24.28 1.31 8.54
N VAL A 159 -23.17 0.62 8.78
CA VAL A 159 -22.85 -0.68 8.18
C VAL A 159 -23.46 -1.77 9.04
N ALA A 160 -24.37 -2.55 8.46
CA ALA A 160 -25.16 -3.52 9.20
C ALA A 160 -24.29 -4.58 9.87
N GLY A 161 -24.36 -4.66 11.21
CA GLY A 161 -23.72 -5.71 11.99
C GLY A 161 -22.24 -5.50 12.33
N GLU A 162 -21.65 -4.37 11.93
CA GLU A 162 -20.19 -4.17 12.06
C GLU A 162 -19.79 -3.10 13.10
N GLY A 163 -20.75 -2.33 13.62
CA GLY A 163 -20.43 -1.20 14.50
C GLY A 163 -19.64 -0.08 13.79
N LEU A 164 -19.64 -0.11 12.45
CA LEU A 164 -19.02 0.86 11.57
C LEU A 164 -20.09 1.75 10.94
N TRP A 165 -19.70 2.97 10.61
CA TRP A 165 -20.52 3.89 9.83
C TRP A 165 -19.72 4.36 8.62
N TYR A 166 -20.26 4.14 7.43
CA TYR A 166 -19.66 4.53 6.17
C TYR A 166 -19.72 6.05 6.00
N LEU A 167 -18.55 6.66 5.79
CA LEU A 167 -18.39 8.11 5.63
C LEU A 167 -18.44 8.56 4.17
N GLY A 168 -18.31 7.62 3.23
CA GLY A 168 -18.14 7.88 1.80
C GLY A 168 -16.79 7.40 1.29
N PHE A 169 -16.40 7.87 0.12
CA PHE A 169 -15.17 7.44 -0.54
C PHE A 169 -14.44 8.61 -1.21
N SER A 170 -13.14 8.45 -1.42
CA SER A 170 -12.33 9.36 -2.21
C SER A 170 -11.73 8.62 -3.40
N VAL A 171 -11.78 9.23 -4.58
CA VAL A 171 -11.06 8.76 -5.77
C VAL A 171 -9.84 9.64 -5.95
N TYR A 172 -8.68 9.00 -6.03
CA TYR A 172 -7.38 9.60 -6.27
C TYR A 172 -6.94 9.21 -7.67
N THR A 173 -6.63 10.19 -8.51
CA THR A 173 -6.06 9.95 -9.84
C THR A 173 -4.63 10.45 -9.88
N TYR A 174 -3.76 9.70 -10.55
CA TYR A 174 -2.34 9.99 -10.67
C TYR A 174 -1.96 10.10 -12.14
N THR A 175 -1.26 11.16 -12.49
CA THR A 175 -0.70 11.38 -13.83
C THR A 175 0.79 11.71 -13.76
N PRO A 176 1.55 11.56 -14.86
CA PRO A 176 2.95 11.93 -14.89
C PRO A 176 3.16 13.43 -14.60
N VAL A 177 4.32 13.79 -14.09
CA VAL A 177 4.79 15.18 -14.08
C VAL A 177 5.25 15.55 -15.49
N GLU A 178 4.82 16.71 -15.99
CA GLU A 178 5.21 17.24 -17.31
C GLU A 178 6.63 17.82 -17.34
#